data_AF-A0A162N296-F1
#
_entry.id   AF-A0A162N296-F1
#
_cell.length_a   1.000
_cell.length_b   1.000
_cell.length_c   1.000
_cell.angle_alpha   90.00
_cell.angle_beta   90.00
_cell.angle_gamma   90.00
#
_symmetry.space_group_name_H-M   'P 1'
#
loop_
_entity.id
_entity.type
_entity.pdbx_description
1 polymer ?
#
loop_
_entity_poly.entity_id
_entity_poly.type
_entity_poly.pdbx_seq_one_letter_code
_entity_poly.pdbx_strand_id
1 'polypeptide(L)'
;MKRGSKRYGQREATTELLKGMLDHVLVPWHQAPGEAEAERAILQQKGLVDAVWSEDGDLFMFGCTLLIKDLRNAKNHKLKEEAQAFDMRDIRKTGLFNKKRITLFGMLTGCDYALAGLKGCSESMARQLAKNGVLVEGFWRIQTEADAARWRTRLEEAIDRITSNSNFTFNKERSNIKGFPSLQVLENCRTPAVSDAATLDSLPFLKGEWYRTHTTESLKTTIPWMQERFFSRMATIWWVEQFIPVTINQRFLRNDPKARNLVAMVTQKRKDGPTTSVEFDPCQVFPGIETVILVSEGNHLLNRWGELDRKRGGQPITNVKFDMLNAIIHQGLSDSELIVGEKSPSGLRLAKIHPVHPPTVSQIQQMILGGDISIVKSLSTAGIGGFVDPLQSFGAAPEGSIGGVPLDLLNHHQQDLEFGRS
;
A
#
# COMPACT_ATOMS: atom_id res chain seq x y z
N MET A 1 20.08 -5.02 -11.23
CA MET A 1 19.44 -6.32 -10.88
C MET A 1 19.98 -6.85 -9.55
N LYS A 2 19.21 -6.74 -8.44
CA LYS A 2 19.57 -7.38 -7.16
C LYS A 2 19.26 -8.89 -7.25
N ARG A 3 20.28 -9.73 -7.46
CA ARG A 3 20.14 -11.20 -7.55
C ARG A 3 20.31 -11.86 -6.17
N GLY A 4 19.30 -12.63 -5.78
CA GLY A 4 19.32 -13.57 -4.65
C GLY A 4 18.17 -14.56 -4.80
N SER A 5 18.45 -15.75 -5.35
CA SER A 5 17.46 -16.71 -5.88
C SER A 5 16.37 -17.14 -4.88
N LYS A 6 16.72 -17.43 -3.60
CA LYS A 6 15.70 -17.75 -2.57
C LYS A 6 14.84 -16.55 -2.13
N ARG A 7 15.41 -15.33 -2.16
CA ARG A 7 14.65 -14.09 -1.87
C ARG A 7 13.76 -13.68 -3.04
N TYR A 8 14.05 -14.15 -4.26
CA TYR A 8 13.31 -13.79 -5.46
C TYR A 8 11.91 -14.46 -5.47
N GLY A 9 11.82 -15.76 -5.20
CA GLY A 9 10.52 -16.46 -5.12
C GLY A 9 9.62 -15.97 -3.98
N GLN A 10 10.18 -15.66 -2.81
CA GLN A 10 9.41 -15.05 -1.71
C GLN A 10 8.93 -13.64 -2.05
N ARG A 11 9.73 -12.86 -2.80
CA ARG A 11 9.32 -11.53 -3.30
C ARG A 11 8.20 -11.64 -4.33
N GLU A 12 8.28 -12.59 -5.25
CA GLU A 12 7.26 -12.81 -6.27
C GLU A 12 5.91 -13.21 -5.65
N ALA A 13 5.90 -14.19 -4.74
CA ALA A 13 4.69 -14.56 -4.00
C ALA A 13 4.11 -13.38 -3.19
N THR A 14 4.97 -12.54 -2.60
CA THR A 14 4.54 -11.33 -1.89
C THR A 14 3.97 -10.29 -2.86
N THR A 15 4.59 -10.10 -4.02
CA THR A 15 4.13 -9.18 -5.06
C THR A 15 2.76 -9.59 -5.60
N GLU A 16 2.56 -10.87 -5.90
CA GLU A 16 1.26 -11.37 -6.38
C GLU A 16 0.18 -11.28 -5.28
N LEU A 17 0.54 -11.55 -4.02
CA LEU A 17 -0.36 -11.31 -2.89
C LEU A 17 -0.77 -9.83 -2.79
N LEU A 18 0.18 -8.89 -2.95
CA LEU A 18 -0.11 -7.46 -2.88
C LEU A 18 -0.97 -6.99 -4.06
N LYS A 19 -0.70 -7.47 -5.29
CA LYS A 19 -1.53 -7.16 -6.46
C LYS A 19 -2.97 -7.66 -6.24
N GLY A 20 -3.13 -8.92 -5.83
CA GLY A 20 -4.45 -9.47 -5.53
C GLY A 20 -5.17 -8.71 -4.43
N MET A 21 -4.45 -8.24 -3.39
CA MET A 21 -5.02 -7.39 -2.35
C MET A 21 -5.51 -6.07 -2.94
N LEU A 22 -4.70 -5.39 -3.75
CA LEU A 22 -5.06 -4.14 -4.41
C LEU A 22 -6.26 -4.30 -5.34
N ASP A 23 -6.33 -5.39 -6.10
CA ASP A 23 -7.50 -5.74 -6.93
C ASP A 23 -8.75 -5.91 -6.07
N HIS A 24 -8.64 -6.62 -4.94
CA HIS A 24 -9.77 -6.85 -4.03
C HIS A 24 -10.21 -5.63 -3.24
N VAL A 25 -9.32 -4.67 -2.94
CA VAL A 25 -9.68 -3.37 -2.35
C VAL A 25 -9.92 -2.27 -3.39
N LEU A 26 -9.97 -2.66 -4.67
CA LEU A 26 -10.27 -1.80 -5.81
C LEU A 26 -9.32 -0.60 -5.99
N VAL A 27 -8.05 -0.78 -5.60
CA VAL A 27 -6.99 0.22 -5.79
C VAL A 27 -6.20 -0.13 -7.05
N PRO A 28 -6.09 0.78 -8.03
CA PRO A 28 -5.33 0.51 -9.24
C PRO A 28 -3.84 0.36 -8.95
N TRP A 29 -3.20 -0.53 -9.69
CA TRP A 29 -1.76 -0.70 -9.67
C TRP A 29 -1.20 -0.73 -11.08
N HIS A 30 0.08 -0.38 -11.19
CA HIS A 30 0.82 -0.35 -12.44
C HIS A 30 2.21 -0.92 -12.20
N GLN A 31 2.64 -1.80 -13.09
CA GLN A 31 3.98 -2.40 -13.05
C GLN A 31 4.89 -1.60 -13.99
N ALA A 32 5.82 -0.85 -13.41
CA ALA A 32 6.86 -0.18 -14.17
C ALA A 32 7.70 -1.19 -14.98
N PRO A 33 8.11 -0.88 -16.22
CA PRO A 33 8.98 -1.74 -17.02
C PRO A 33 10.42 -1.76 -16.50
N GLY A 34 10.81 -0.74 -15.75
CA GLY A 34 12.08 -0.63 -15.05
C GLY A 34 11.90 -0.20 -13.60
N GLU A 35 12.44 0.97 -13.27
CA GLU A 35 12.42 1.46 -11.90
C GLU A 35 11.15 2.25 -11.60
N ALA A 36 10.50 1.91 -10.50
CA ALA A 36 9.24 2.52 -10.11
C ALA A 36 9.36 4.04 -9.89
N GLU A 37 10.52 4.54 -9.46
CA GLU A 37 10.75 5.97 -9.26
C GLU A 37 10.76 6.73 -10.58
N ALA A 38 11.49 6.24 -11.58
CA ALA A 38 11.49 6.83 -12.90
C ALA A 38 10.08 6.84 -13.53
N GLU A 39 9.35 5.74 -13.39
CA GLU A 39 7.97 5.62 -13.85
C GLU A 39 7.04 6.63 -13.16
N ARG A 40 7.08 6.71 -11.83
CA ARG A 40 6.27 7.64 -11.03
C ARG A 40 6.56 9.10 -11.39
N ALA A 41 7.82 9.46 -11.59
CA ALA A 41 8.21 10.80 -12.00
C ALA A 41 7.62 11.16 -13.38
N ILE A 42 7.54 10.19 -14.31
CA ILE A 42 6.93 10.39 -15.63
C ILE A 42 5.41 10.48 -15.55
N LEU A 43 4.76 9.65 -14.73
CA LEU A 43 3.32 9.77 -14.46
C LEU A 43 2.98 11.19 -13.98
N GLN A 44 3.79 11.75 -13.07
CA GLN A 44 3.60 13.12 -12.59
C GLN A 44 3.86 14.17 -13.68
N GLN A 45 4.95 14.03 -14.44
CA GLN A 45 5.28 14.96 -15.54
C GLN A 45 4.21 14.99 -16.64
N LYS A 46 3.53 13.86 -16.87
CA LYS A 46 2.40 13.75 -17.79
C LYS A 46 1.09 14.26 -17.20
N GLY A 47 1.05 14.64 -15.92
CA GLY A 47 -0.15 15.09 -15.24
C GLY A 47 -1.14 13.96 -14.93
N LEU A 48 -0.69 12.70 -14.93
CA LEU A 48 -1.52 11.54 -14.57
C LEU A 48 -1.66 11.38 -13.05
N VAL A 49 -0.73 11.96 -12.28
CA VAL A 49 -0.79 12.07 -10.82
C VAL A 49 -0.26 13.44 -10.40
N ASP A 50 -0.78 13.99 -9.30
CA ASP A 50 -0.36 15.32 -8.82
C ASP A 50 0.95 15.28 -8.02
N ALA A 51 1.15 14.20 -7.25
CA ALA A 51 2.26 14.02 -6.33
C ALA A 51 2.76 12.58 -6.35
N VAL A 52 4.03 12.38 -6.00
CA VAL A 52 4.60 11.04 -5.79
C VAL A 52 4.86 10.85 -4.30
N TRP A 53 4.40 9.73 -3.72
CA TRP A 53 4.76 9.32 -2.36
C TRP A 53 5.90 8.30 -2.41
N SER A 54 7.07 8.65 -1.85
CA SER A 54 8.22 7.74 -1.74
C SER A 54 9.20 8.19 -0.66
N GLU A 55 9.98 7.25 -0.12
CA GLU A 55 11.08 7.59 0.79
C GLU A 55 12.36 8.03 0.03
N ASP A 56 12.37 7.88 -1.29
CA ASP A 56 13.54 8.06 -2.15
C ASP A 56 13.55 9.44 -2.81
N GLY A 57 14.63 10.18 -2.64
CA GLY A 57 14.82 11.51 -3.24
C GLY A 57 15.24 11.45 -4.72
N ASP A 58 15.67 10.28 -5.19
CA ASP A 58 16.18 10.05 -6.55
C ASP A 58 15.10 10.31 -7.62
N LEU A 59 13.82 10.32 -7.23
CA LEU A 59 12.70 10.82 -8.02
C LEU A 59 12.95 12.18 -8.68
N PHE A 60 13.64 13.10 -7.99
CA PHE A 60 13.99 14.40 -8.54
C PHE A 60 15.01 14.31 -9.68
N MET A 61 15.89 13.29 -9.66
CA MET A 61 16.79 12.96 -10.78
C MET A 61 16.02 12.45 -11.99
N PHE A 62 14.77 12.02 -11.85
CA PHE A 62 13.89 11.63 -12.95
C PHE A 62 12.89 12.72 -13.37
N GLY A 63 12.89 13.85 -12.66
CA GLY A 63 12.05 15.01 -12.97
C GLY A 63 10.74 15.10 -12.18
N CYS A 64 10.62 14.38 -11.05
CA CYS A 64 9.57 14.62 -10.07
C CYS A 64 9.56 16.11 -9.66
N THR A 65 8.37 16.68 -9.46
CA THR A 65 8.18 18.07 -9.05
C THR A 65 7.62 18.21 -7.65
N LEU A 66 6.88 17.22 -7.16
CA LEU A 66 6.30 17.21 -5.83
C LEU A 66 6.40 15.80 -5.23
N LEU A 67 7.27 15.65 -4.23
CA LEU A 67 7.49 14.41 -3.49
C LEU A 67 6.90 14.51 -2.09
N ILE A 68 6.13 13.52 -1.68
CA ILE A 68 5.63 13.34 -0.32
C ILE A 68 6.41 12.22 0.35
N LYS A 69 6.92 12.46 1.56
CA LYS A 69 7.64 11.49 2.37
C LYS A 69 6.95 11.29 3.71
N ASP A 70 7.12 10.11 4.29
CA ASP A 70 6.63 9.86 5.64
C ASP A 70 7.37 10.76 6.64
N LEU A 71 6.64 11.47 7.50
CA LEU A 71 7.26 12.20 8.59
C LEU A 71 7.62 11.22 9.71
N ARG A 72 8.83 11.35 10.27
CA ARG A 72 9.35 10.46 11.30
C ARG A 72 9.73 11.26 12.53
N ASN A 73 9.44 10.71 13.70
CA ASN A 73 9.84 11.32 14.97
C ASN A 73 11.33 11.06 15.28
N ALA A 74 11.83 11.63 16.38
CA ALA A 74 13.21 11.47 16.83
C ALA A 74 13.64 10.01 17.09
N LYS A 75 12.69 9.09 17.27
CA LYS A 75 12.92 7.64 17.42
C LYS A 75 12.80 6.87 16.10
N ASN A 76 12.75 7.58 14.97
CA ASN A 76 12.59 7.04 13.62
C ASN A 76 11.25 6.31 13.37
N HIS A 77 10.24 6.54 14.21
CA HIS A 77 8.90 5.99 14.00
C HIS A 77 8.09 6.90 13.09
N LYS A 78 7.38 6.29 12.12
CA LYS A 78 6.45 6.98 11.21
C LYS A 78 5.31 7.61 12.00
N LEU A 79 5.08 8.90 11.78
CA LEU A 79 3.89 9.61 12.21
C LEU A 79 2.77 9.29 11.21
N LYS A 80 1.67 8.71 11.70
CA LYS A 80 0.63 8.14 10.82
C LYS A 80 -0.25 9.18 10.13
N GLU A 81 -0.34 10.37 10.70
CA GLU A 81 -1.25 11.45 10.26
C GLU A 81 -0.50 12.65 9.67
N GLU A 82 0.84 12.57 9.59
CA GLU A 82 1.69 13.65 9.13
C GLU A 82 2.64 13.17 8.04
N ALA A 83 2.88 14.02 7.05
CA ALA A 83 3.81 13.78 5.97
C ALA A 83 4.55 15.07 5.61
N GLN A 84 5.71 14.94 4.99
CA GLN A 84 6.51 16.07 4.54
C GLN A 84 6.45 16.17 3.01
N ALA A 85 6.08 17.33 2.50
CA ALA A 85 6.10 17.63 1.07
C ALA A 85 7.40 18.34 0.69
N PHE A 86 8.00 17.92 -0.41
CA PHE A 86 9.19 18.51 -1.04
C PHE A 86 8.81 18.97 -2.44
N ASP A 87 8.78 20.28 -2.62
CA ASP A 87 8.43 20.91 -3.89
C ASP A 87 9.69 21.37 -4.64
N MET A 88 9.73 21.07 -5.93
CA MET A 88 10.80 21.51 -6.83
C MET A 88 10.96 23.05 -6.82
N ARG A 89 9.89 23.82 -6.59
CA ARG A 89 9.93 25.28 -6.43
C ARG A 89 10.84 25.71 -5.29
N ASP A 90 10.87 24.95 -4.20
CA ASP A 90 11.75 25.23 -3.06
C ASP A 90 13.16 24.70 -3.29
N ILE A 91 13.28 23.51 -3.88
CA ILE A 91 14.58 22.91 -4.22
C ILE A 91 15.34 23.81 -5.22
N ARG A 92 14.64 24.44 -6.17
CA ARG A 92 15.22 25.41 -7.12
C ARG A 92 15.98 26.54 -6.44
N LYS A 93 15.55 27.00 -5.27
CA LYS A 93 16.22 28.06 -4.48
C LYS A 93 17.63 27.65 -4.03
N THR A 94 17.91 26.35 -3.98
CA THR A 94 19.25 25.82 -3.64
C THR A 94 20.26 25.87 -4.79
N GLY A 95 19.81 26.19 -6.01
CA GLY A 95 20.60 26.12 -7.24
C GLY A 95 20.41 24.81 -8.03
N LEU A 96 19.60 23.88 -7.53
CA LEU A 96 19.26 22.61 -8.18
C LEU A 96 17.92 22.71 -8.90
N PHE A 97 17.90 23.30 -10.09
CA PHE A 97 16.65 23.68 -10.76
C PHE A 97 16.20 22.78 -11.91
N ASN A 98 17.04 21.83 -12.33
CA ASN A 98 16.71 20.91 -13.40
C ASN A 98 17.29 19.51 -13.13
N LYS A 99 16.77 18.53 -13.88
CA LYS A 99 17.18 17.12 -13.83
C LYS A 99 18.70 16.95 -13.86
N LYS A 100 19.38 17.60 -14.81
CA LYS A 100 20.83 17.48 -15.03
C LYS A 100 21.65 17.88 -13.80
N ARG A 101 21.29 19.00 -13.16
CA ARG A 101 21.97 19.50 -11.96
C ARG A 101 21.74 18.58 -10.76
N ILE A 102 20.52 18.09 -10.61
CA ILE A 102 20.15 17.17 -9.54
C ILE A 102 20.86 15.83 -9.72
N THR A 103 20.91 15.29 -10.94
CA THR A 103 21.67 14.07 -11.27
C THR A 103 23.16 14.25 -10.98
N LEU A 104 23.78 15.37 -11.41
CA LEU A 104 25.19 15.62 -11.09
C LEU A 104 25.40 15.71 -9.58
N PHE A 105 24.53 16.44 -8.87
CA PHE A 105 24.60 16.56 -7.42
C PHE A 105 24.51 15.18 -6.74
N GLY A 106 23.49 14.38 -7.08
CA GLY A 106 23.32 13.02 -6.54
C GLY A 106 24.49 12.10 -6.85
N MET A 107 25.06 12.15 -8.06
CA MET A 107 26.24 11.35 -8.39
C MET A 107 27.52 11.83 -7.68
N LEU A 108 27.63 13.12 -7.34
CA LEU A 108 28.75 13.65 -6.56
C LEU A 108 28.65 13.29 -5.08
N THR A 109 27.46 13.41 -4.48
CA THR A 109 27.23 13.13 -3.05
C THR A 109 27.04 11.65 -2.74
N GLY A 110 26.62 10.88 -3.74
CA GLY A 110 26.16 9.51 -3.61
C GLY A 110 24.64 9.42 -3.72
N CYS A 111 24.18 8.43 -4.49
CA CYS A 111 22.77 8.04 -4.68
C CYS A 111 22.69 6.52 -4.84
N ASP A 112 21.49 5.96 -5.00
CA ASP A 112 21.32 4.50 -5.05
C ASP A 112 22.08 3.82 -6.20
N TYR A 113 22.32 4.57 -7.28
CA TYR A 113 23.12 4.12 -8.43
C TYR A 113 24.62 4.27 -8.24
N ALA A 114 25.04 5.17 -7.35
CA ALA A 114 26.43 5.54 -7.13
C ALA A 114 26.69 5.76 -5.64
N LEU A 115 26.54 4.69 -4.83
CA LEU A 115 26.52 4.77 -3.36
C LEU A 115 27.70 5.55 -2.74
N ALA A 116 28.89 5.46 -3.34
CA ALA A 116 30.08 6.12 -2.82
C ALA A 116 30.21 7.60 -3.23
N GLY A 117 29.45 8.04 -4.23
CA GLY A 117 29.62 9.34 -4.87
C GLY A 117 31.05 9.59 -5.37
N LEU A 118 31.42 10.86 -5.45
CA LEU A 118 32.81 11.28 -5.61
C LEU A 118 33.46 11.37 -4.23
N LYS A 119 34.36 10.43 -3.91
CA LYS A 119 35.09 10.38 -2.64
C LYS A 119 35.84 11.69 -2.40
N GLY A 120 35.61 12.28 -1.23
CA GLY A 120 36.18 13.58 -0.84
C GLY A 120 35.35 14.79 -1.25
N CYS A 121 34.25 14.63 -2.00
CA CYS A 121 33.33 15.71 -2.33
C CYS A 121 32.27 15.84 -1.23
N SER A 122 32.25 16.97 -0.53
CA SER A 122 31.20 17.28 0.44
C SER A 122 29.92 17.77 -0.26
N GLU A 123 28.77 17.70 0.41
CA GLU A 123 27.50 18.21 -0.14
C GLU A 123 27.57 19.70 -0.51
N SER A 124 28.26 20.51 0.28
CA SER A 124 28.47 21.94 0.00
C SER A 124 29.30 22.15 -1.26
N MET A 125 30.37 21.36 -1.44
CA MET A 125 31.18 21.40 -2.65
C MET A 125 30.39 20.91 -3.87
N ALA A 126 29.68 19.78 -3.74
CA ALA A 126 28.82 19.23 -4.79
C ALA A 126 27.76 20.24 -5.24
N ARG A 127 27.19 21.02 -4.31
CA ARG A 127 26.24 22.09 -4.61
C ARG A 127 26.87 23.23 -5.40
N GLN A 128 28.13 23.60 -5.11
CA GLN A 128 28.84 24.61 -5.90
C GLN A 128 29.18 24.09 -7.31
N LEU A 129 29.63 22.85 -7.42
CA LEU A 129 29.89 22.19 -8.70
C LEU A 129 28.60 22.10 -9.54
N ALA A 130 27.49 21.72 -8.92
CA ALA A 130 26.18 21.64 -9.57
C ALA A 130 25.62 23.01 -9.99
N LYS A 131 26.15 24.14 -9.49
CA LYS A 131 25.84 25.49 -9.97
C LYS A 131 26.63 25.87 -11.23
N ASN A 132 27.77 25.24 -11.50
CA ASN A 132 28.54 25.48 -12.72
C ASN A 132 27.83 24.88 -13.95
N GLY A 133 27.19 25.74 -14.76
CA GLY A 133 26.42 25.32 -15.93
C GLY A 133 27.25 24.58 -16.99
N VAL A 134 28.50 25.01 -17.22
CA VAL A 134 29.40 24.36 -18.20
C VAL A 134 29.75 22.95 -17.74
N LEU A 135 30.03 22.78 -16.45
CA LEU A 135 30.33 21.47 -15.87
C LEU A 135 29.12 20.54 -15.96
N VAL A 136 27.92 21.03 -15.64
CA VAL A 136 26.66 20.27 -15.71
C VAL A 136 26.33 19.85 -17.14
N GLU A 137 26.42 20.76 -18.10
CA GLU A 137 26.14 20.42 -19.50
C GLU A 137 27.19 19.47 -20.08
N GLY A 138 28.46 19.65 -19.73
CA GLY A 138 29.53 18.72 -20.09
C GLY A 138 29.28 17.32 -19.53
N PHE A 139 28.87 17.23 -18.26
CA PHE A 139 28.52 15.98 -17.60
C PHE A 139 27.37 15.28 -18.32
N TRP A 140 26.30 16.01 -18.62
CA TRP A 140 25.11 15.44 -19.24
C TRP A 140 25.36 14.89 -20.66
N ARG A 141 26.39 15.39 -21.34
CA ARG A 141 26.75 14.99 -22.71
C ARG A 141 27.73 13.82 -22.79
N ILE A 142 28.27 13.34 -21.68
CA ILE A 142 29.20 12.20 -21.68
C ILE A 142 28.51 10.97 -22.29
N GLN A 143 29.12 10.39 -23.32
CA GLN A 143 28.70 9.10 -23.90
C GLN A 143 29.81 8.05 -23.86
N THR A 144 31.07 8.50 -23.91
CA THR A 144 32.25 7.63 -23.96
C THR A 144 33.22 7.92 -22.82
N GLU A 145 34.14 7.00 -22.58
CA GLU A 145 35.23 7.23 -21.60
C GLU A 145 36.14 8.40 -22.03
N ALA A 146 36.28 8.66 -23.33
CA ALA A 146 37.01 9.83 -23.82
C ALA A 146 36.31 11.15 -23.46
N ASP A 147 34.98 11.20 -23.51
CA ASP A 147 34.20 12.34 -23.02
C ASP A 147 34.34 12.50 -21.51
N ALA A 148 34.25 11.39 -20.77
CA ALA A 148 34.42 11.37 -19.32
C ALA A 148 35.81 11.89 -18.94
N ALA A 149 36.88 11.44 -19.61
CA ALA A 149 38.24 11.92 -19.38
C ALA A 149 38.37 13.44 -19.59
N ARG A 150 37.85 13.98 -20.71
CA ARG A 150 37.82 15.43 -20.96
C ARG A 150 36.99 16.19 -19.93
N TRP A 151 35.89 15.61 -19.48
CA TRP A 151 35.05 16.21 -18.46
C TRP A 151 35.72 16.21 -17.07
N ARG A 152 36.43 15.14 -16.72
CA ARG A 152 37.21 15.03 -15.48
C ARG A 152 38.24 16.13 -15.35
N THR A 153 38.95 16.49 -16.43
CA THR A 153 39.88 17.64 -16.41
C THR A 153 39.17 18.92 -15.99
N ARG A 154 37.97 19.18 -16.53
CA ARG A 154 37.18 20.36 -16.16
C ARG A 154 36.62 20.28 -14.73
N LEU A 155 36.28 19.08 -14.27
CA LEU A 155 35.86 18.83 -12.89
C LEU A 155 37.00 19.14 -11.92
N GLU A 156 38.21 18.64 -12.19
CA GLU A 156 39.41 18.88 -11.39
C GLU A 156 39.71 20.38 -11.30
N GLU A 157 39.74 21.08 -12.44
CA GLU A 157 39.91 22.54 -12.44
C GLU A 157 38.82 23.28 -11.66
N ALA A 158 37.57 22.80 -11.70
CA ALA A 158 36.48 23.40 -10.95
C ALA A 158 36.63 23.15 -9.44
N ILE A 159 37.06 21.96 -9.04
CA ILE A 159 37.37 21.63 -7.65
C ILE A 159 38.52 22.51 -7.16
N ASP A 160 39.62 22.59 -7.91
CA ASP A 160 40.78 23.40 -7.55
C ASP A 160 40.37 24.86 -7.33
N ARG A 161 39.63 25.46 -8.28
CA ARG A 161 39.09 26.83 -8.14
C ARG A 161 38.22 27.02 -6.90
N ILE A 162 37.38 26.04 -6.54
CA ILE A 162 36.54 26.12 -5.34
C ILE A 162 37.43 26.07 -4.09
N THR A 163 38.33 25.08 -4.01
CA THR A 163 39.21 24.88 -2.85
C THR A 163 40.21 26.02 -2.64
N SER A 164 40.69 26.67 -3.69
CA SER A 164 41.56 27.85 -3.56
C SER A 164 40.85 29.09 -3.00
N ASN A 165 39.52 29.18 -3.18
CA ASN A 165 38.72 30.34 -2.80
C ASN A 165 37.84 30.10 -1.57
N SER A 166 38.05 29.00 -0.84
CA SER A 166 37.19 28.60 0.28
C SER A 166 37.90 27.67 1.26
N ASN A 167 37.25 27.36 2.38
CA ASN A 167 37.78 26.43 3.38
C ASN A 167 37.54 24.94 3.02
N PHE A 168 37.12 24.63 1.79
CA PHE A 168 36.93 23.25 1.37
C PHE A 168 38.25 22.59 1.02
N THR A 169 38.39 21.31 1.36
CA THR A 169 39.55 20.48 1.01
C THR A 169 39.12 19.32 0.13
N PHE A 170 39.97 18.97 -0.84
CA PHE A 170 39.78 17.81 -1.70
C PHE A 170 41.10 17.08 -1.89
N ASN A 171 41.18 15.81 -1.47
CA ASN A 171 42.37 14.99 -1.67
C ASN A 171 42.21 14.13 -2.93
N LYS A 172 42.88 14.53 -4.01
CA LYS A 172 42.83 13.86 -5.31
C LYS A 172 43.34 12.41 -5.27
N GLU A 173 44.39 12.14 -4.48
CA GLU A 173 45.01 10.81 -4.39
C GLU A 173 44.11 9.78 -3.71
N ARG A 174 43.32 10.23 -2.73
CA ARG A 174 42.36 9.39 -2.01
C ARG A 174 40.98 9.34 -2.68
N SER A 175 40.78 10.11 -3.76
CA SER A 175 39.52 10.18 -4.48
C SER A 175 39.39 9.06 -5.54
N ASN A 176 38.16 8.70 -5.89
CA ASN A 176 37.82 7.85 -7.03
C ASN A 176 37.63 8.64 -8.34
N ILE A 177 38.07 9.91 -8.39
CA ILE A 177 37.84 10.81 -9.54
C ILE A 177 38.26 10.20 -10.88
N LYS A 178 39.33 9.38 -10.93
CA LYS A 178 39.83 8.72 -12.15
C LYS A 178 38.84 7.76 -12.80
N GLY A 179 37.88 7.21 -12.06
CA GLY A 179 36.83 6.32 -12.58
C GLY A 179 35.45 6.96 -12.57
N PHE A 180 35.37 8.26 -12.27
CA PHE A 180 34.12 9.01 -12.20
C PHE A 180 33.87 9.79 -13.51
N PRO A 181 32.61 9.99 -13.95
CA PRO A 181 31.40 9.33 -13.47
C PRO A 181 31.24 7.93 -14.08
N SER A 182 30.42 7.08 -13.45
CA SER A 182 30.02 5.81 -14.07
C SER A 182 29.12 6.07 -15.28
N LEU A 183 29.55 5.63 -16.46
CA LEU A 183 28.81 5.80 -17.72
C LEU A 183 27.45 5.10 -17.68
N GLN A 184 27.40 3.87 -17.17
CA GLN A 184 26.15 3.11 -17.04
C GLN A 184 25.13 3.81 -16.14
N VAL A 185 25.59 4.38 -15.02
CA VAL A 185 24.71 5.11 -14.10
C VAL A 185 24.15 6.35 -14.77
N LEU A 186 25.02 7.11 -15.44
CA LEU A 186 24.60 8.32 -16.15
C LEU A 186 23.60 8.01 -17.27
N GLU A 187 23.81 6.92 -18.00
CA GLU A 187 22.87 6.43 -19.02
C GLU A 187 21.51 6.08 -18.39
N ASN A 188 21.49 5.30 -17.31
CA ASN A 188 20.25 4.93 -16.60
C ASN A 188 19.48 6.17 -16.11
N CYS A 189 20.17 7.19 -15.60
CA CYS A 189 19.53 8.44 -15.19
C CYS A 189 18.98 9.25 -16.38
N ARG A 190 19.67 9.22 -17.53
CA ARG A 190 19.29 9.98 -18.71
C ARG A 190 18.08 9.38 -19.41
N THR A 191 18.12 8.07 -19.63
CA THR A 191 17.15 7.27 -20.38
C THR A 191 16.70 6.08 -19.54
N PRO A 192 15.92 6.30 -18.46
CA PRO A 192 15.41 5.20 -17.66
C PRO A 192 14.42 4.36 -18.47
N ALA A 193 14.37 3.06 -18.18
CA ALA A 193 13.36 2.16 -18.74
C ALA A 193 11.99 2.46 -18.09
N VAL A 194 11.11 3.06 -18.87
CA VAL A 194 9.80 3.60 -18.47
C VAL A 194 8.76 3.29 -19.55
N SER A 195 7.48 3.31 -19.18
CA SER A 195 6.41 3.03 -20.15
C SER A 195 6.37 4.09 -21.24
N ASP A 196 6.07 3.67 -22.47
CA ASP A 196 5.85 4.61 -23.56
C ASP A 196 4.54 5.39 -23.41
N ALA A 197 4.38 6.45 -24.20
CA ALA A 197 3.20 7.31 -24.12
C ALA A 197 1.90 6.55 -24.40
N ALA A 198 1.89 5.66 -25.40
CA ALA A 198 0.70 4.90 -25.76
C ALA A 198 0.24 3.97 -24.62
N THR A 199 1.19 3.31 -23.96
CA THR A 199 0.95 2.46 -22.78
C THR A 199 0.35 3.28 -21.65
N LEU A 200 0.96 4.43 -21.33
CA LEU A 200 0.48 5.32 -20.27
C LEU A 200 -0.92 5.87 -20.55
N ASP A 201 -1.17 6.32 -21.77
CA ASP A 201 -2.50 6.84 -22.17
C ASP A 201 -3.56 5.72 -22.21
N SER A 202 -3.12 4.47 -22.31
CA SER A 202 -4.01 3.30 -22.33
C SER A 202 -4.34 2.73 -20.95
N LEU A 203 -3.74 3.26 -19.86
CA LEU A 203 -3.85 2.71 -18.52
C LEU A 203 -5.33 2.54 -18.11
N PRO A 204 -5.74 1.35 -17.63
CA PRO A 204 -7.15 1.04 -17.37
C PRO A 204 -7.82 2.03 -16.42
N PHE A 205 -7.10 2.51 -15.40
CA PHE A 205 -7.62 3.44 -14.39
C PHE A 205 -7.71 4.90 -14.87
N LEU A 206 -7.13 5.24 -16.03
CA LEU A 206 -7.38 6.51 -16.71
C LEU A 206 -8.63 6.48 -17.58
N LYS A 207 -8.96 5.29 -18.11
CA LYS A 207 -10.17 5.08 -18.91
C LYS A 207 -11.40 4.80 -18.04
N GLY A 208 -11.18 4.24 -16.86
CA GLY A 208 -12.19 3.98 -15.84
C GLY A 208 -12.14 4.99 -14.70
N GLU A 209 -12.68 4.58 -13.56
CA GLU A 209 -12.64 5.38 -12.33
C GLU A 209 -11.36 5.06 -11.55
N TRP A 210 -10.63 6.09 -11.12
CA TRP A 210 -9.39 5.94 -10.37
C TRP A 210 -9.56 5.18 -9.05
N TYR A 211 -10.70 5.37 -8.37
CA TYR A 211 -11.05 4.67 -7.14
C TYR A 211 -12.42 4.05 -7.30
N ARG A 212 -12.53 2.74 -7.53
CA ARG A 212 -13.85 2.09 -7.67
C ARG A 212 -14.49 1.87 -6.30
N THR A 213 -15.81 1.77 -6.28
CA THR A 213 -16.60 1.66 -5.05
C THR A 213 -17.08 0.24 -4.80
N HIS A 214 -16.96 -0.19 -3.54
CA HIS A 214 -17.45 -1.50 -3.13
C HIS A 214 -18.98 -1.57 -3.18
N THR A 215 -19.45 -2.70 -3.67
CA THR A 215 -20.85 -3.14 -3.61
C THR A 215 -20.94 -4.40 -2.77
N THR A 216 -22.15 -4.78 -2.36
CA THR A 216 -22.41 -6.07 -1.70
C THR A 216 -21.84 -7.24 -2.50
N GLU A 217 -22.03 -7.24 -3.82
CA GLU A 217 -21.48 -8.30 -4.70
C GLU A 217 -19.95 -8.31 -4.70
N SER A 218 -19.29 -7.15 -4.71
CA SER A 218 -17.83 -7.12 -4.59
C SER A 218 -17.36 -7.67 -3.24
N LEU A 219 -18.06 -7.33 -2.14
CA LEU A 219 -17.68 -7.74 -0.79
C LEU A 219 -17.86 -9.25 -0.55
N LYS A 220 -18.80 -9.90 -1.24
CA LYS A 220 -18.94 -11.37 -1.25
C LYS A 220 -17.66 -12.09 -1.68
N THR A 221 -16.85 -11.46 -2.53
CA THR A 221 -15.59 -12.02 -3.01
C THR A 221 -14.39 -11.47 -2.25
N THR A 222 -14.39 -10.16 -1.96
CA THR A 222 -13.29 -9.48 -1.26
C THR A 222 -13.13 -9.94 0.18
N ILE A 223 -14.22 -10.07 0.96
CA ILE A 223 -14.09 -10.39 2.38
C ILE A 223 -13.51 -11.79 2.61
N PRO A 224 -14.02 -12.87 1.99
CA PRO A 224 -13.45 -14.20 2.17
C PRO A 224 -11.96 -14.26 1.77
N TRP A 225 -11.60 -13.62 0.64
CA TRP A 225 -10.21 -13.58 0.18
C TRP A 225 -9.30 -12.83 1.18
N MET A 226 -9.75 -11.67 1.66
CA MET A 226 -9.01 -10.87 2.63
C MET A 226 -8.88 -11.61 3.96
N GLN A 227 -9.94 -12.25 4.44
CA GLN A 227 -9.97 -12.98 5.72
C GLN A 227 -9.08 -14.22 5.69
N GLU A 228 -9.01 -14.93 4.57
CA GLU A 228 -8.10 -16.08 4.41
C GLU A 228 -6.62 -15.66 4.55
N ARG A 229 -6.28 -14.48 4.01
CA ARG A 229 -4.89 -14.01 3.88
C ARG A 229 -4.45 -13.06 5.00
N PHE A 230 -5.37 -12.30 5.57
CA PHE A 230 -5.15 -11.22 6.52
C PHE A 230 -6.19 -11.30 7.63
N PHE A 231 -5.82 -10.95 8.86
CA PHE A 231 -6.75 -10.84 9.99
C PHE A 231 -7.78 -11.99 10.11
N SER A 232 -7.36 -13.24 9.90
CA SER A 232 -8.24 -14.42 9.80
C SER A 232 -9.10 -14.73 11.02
N ARG A 233 -8.85 -14.04 12.13
CA ARG A 233 -9.62 -14.15 13.38
C ARG A 233 -10.71 -13.08 13.51
N MET A 234 -10.82 -12.15 12.57
CA MET A 234 -11.81 -11.07 12.58
C MET A 234 -13.09 -11.51 11.90
N ALA A 235 -14.22 -11.16 12.52
CA ALA A 235 -15.55 -11.44 12.02
C ALA A 235 -15.80 -10.81 10.65
N THR A 236 -16.65 -11.44 9.84
CA THR A 236 -17.12 -10.88 8.57
C THR A 236 -17.75 -9.49 8.75
N ILE A 237 -18.53 -9.28 9.83
CA ILE A 237 -19.08 -7.95 10.13
C ILE A 237 -17.96 -6.91 10.38
N TRP A 238 -16.87 -7.27 11.06
CA TRP A 238 -15.74 -6.37 11.28
C TRP A 238 -15.10 -5.93 9.94
N TRP A 239 -15.02 -6.85 8.98
CA TRP A 239 -14.55 -6.53 7.64
C TRP A 239 -15.50 -5.58 6.89
N VAL A 240 -16.81 -5.82 6.94
CA VAL A 240 -17.81 -4.91 6.37
C VAL A 240 -17.63 -3.50 6.93
N GLU A 241 -17.45 -3.37 8.25
CA GLU A 241 -17.21 -2.09 8.92
C GLU A 241 -15.98 -1.35 8.35
N GLN A 242 -14.89 -2.05 8.01
CA GLN A 242 -13.69 -1.41 7.45
C GLN A 242 -13.92 -0.82 6.04
N PHE A 243 -14.85 -1.38 5.26
CA PHE A 243 -15.13 -0.91 3.89
C PHE A 243 -16.16 0.23 3.84
N ILE A 244 -16.89 0.50 4.93
CA ILE A 244 -17.85 1.61 5.01
C ILE A 244 -17.19 2.97 4.73
N PRO A 245 -16.17 3.42 5.49
CA PRO A 245 -15.61 4.76 5.30
C PRO A 245 -14.97 4.93 3.92
N VAL A 246 -14.37 3.86 3.37
CA VAL A 246 -13.79 3.87 2.01
C VAL A 246 -14.89 4.10 0.97
N THR A 247 -15.99 3.35 1.07
CA THR A 247 -17.12 3.42 0.15
C THR A 247 -17.82 4.77 0.22
N ILE A 248 -18.10 5.26 1.44
CA ILE A 248 -18.79 6.55 1.62
C ILE A 248 -17.93 7.71 1.14
N ASN A 249 -16.63 7.73 1.46
CA ASN A 249 -15.71 8.77 0.98
C ASN A 249 -15.76 8.87 -0.55
N GLN A 250 -15.68 7.75 -1.25
CA GLN A 250 -15.73 7.75 -2.72
C GLN A 250 -17.08 8.21 -3.26
N ARG A 251 -18.20 7.80 -2.65
CA ARG A 251 -19.53 8.25 -3.07
C ARG A 251 -19.71 9.75 -2.89
N PHE A 252 -19.23 10.33 -1.79
CA PHE A 252 -19.25 11.78 -1.58
C PHE A 252 -18.33 12.53 -2.53
N LEU A 253 -17.11 12.04 -2.78
CA LEU A 253 -16.20 12.67 -3.74
C LEU A 253 -16.76 12.69 -5.18
N ARG A 254 -17.70 11.79 -5.49
CA ARG A 254 -18.42 11.72 -6.77
C ARG A 254 -19.71 12.53 -6.80
N ASN A 255 -20.04 13.23 -5.72
CA ASN A 255 -21.32 13.91 -5.54
C ASN A 255 -22.53 12.98 -5.78
N ASP A 256 -22.45 11.71 -5.33
CA ASP A 256 -23.58 10.78 -5.41
C ASP A 256 -24.75 11.31 -4.56
N PRO A 257 -25.87 11.72 -5.15
CA PRO A 257 -26.98 12.32 -4.41
C PRO A 257 -27.64 11.35 -3.44
N LYS A 258 -27.44 10.03 -3.61
CA LYS A 258 -27.96 9.01 -2.70
C LYS A 258 -27.07 8.80 -1.49
N ALA A 259 -25.80 9.22 -1.53
CA ALA A 259 -24.86 9.03 -0.43
C ALA A 259 -25.31 9.76 0.85
N ARG A 260 -25.96 10.92 0.70
CA ARG A 260 -26.51 11.68 1.84
C ARG A 260 -27.48 10.84 2.68
N ASN A 261 -28.28 9.99 2.04
CA ASN A 261 -29.33 9.21 2.71
C ASN A 261 -28.74 8.05 3.54
N LEU A 262 -27.44 7.77 3.39
CA LEU A 262 -26.73 6.72 4.13
C LEU A 262 -26.24 7.20 5.49
N VAL A 263 -26.10 8.51 5.68
CA VAL A 263 -25.69 9.09 6.96
C VAL A 263 -26.85 8.90 7.92
N ALA A 264 -26.70 8.06 8.93
CA ALA A 264 -27.73 7.77 9.90
C ALA A 264 -27.75 8.80 11.04
N MET A 265 -26.58 9.28 11.45
CA MET A 265 -26.43 10.32 12.48
C MET A 265 -25.17 11.16 12.25
N VAL A 266 -25.25 12.45 12.58
CA VAL A 266 -24.10 13.37 12.64
C VAL A 266 -23.92 13.82 14.08
N THR A 267 -22.69 13.70 14.61
CA THR A 267 -22.27 14.26 15.89
C THR A 267 -20.92 14.95 15.75
N GLN A 268 -20.84 16.25 16.03
CA GLN A 268 -19.57 16.97 15.97
C GLN A 268 -18.71 16.65 17.20
N LYS A 269 -17.45 16.28 16.98
CA LYS A 269 -16.53 15.86 18.04
C LYS A 269 -15.81 17.05 18.69
N ARG A 270 -15.60 18.17 17.95
CA ARG A 270 -14.97 19.43 18.41
C ARG A 270 -15.39 20.61 17.50
N LYS A 271 -15.53 21.80 18.07
CA LYS A 271 -15.96 23.04 17.37
C LYS A 271 -15.02 23.48 16.22
N ASP A 272 -13.74 23.08 16.27
CA ASP A 272 -12.69 23.55 15.34
C ASP A 272 -11.84 22.40 14.74
N GLY A 273 -12.35 21.15 14.76
CA GLY A 273 -11.63 20.00 14.20
C GLY A 273 -11.85 19.82 12.69
N PRO A 274 -10.92 19.23 11.93
CA PRO A 274 -11.09 18.99 10.49
C PRO A 274 -12.04 17.83 10.18
N THR A 275 -12.56 17.16 11.21
CA THR A 275 -13.43 15.98 11.08
C THR A 275 -14.74 16.11 11.85
N THR A 276 -15.76 15.45 11.33
CA THR A 276 -17.07 15.30 11.93
C THR A 276 -17.37 13.82 12.11
N SER A 277 -17.96 13.47 13.25
CA SER A 277 -18.31 12.09 13.56
C SER A 277 -19.67 11.77 12.96
N VAL A 278 -19.74 10.68 12.20
CA VAL A 278 -20.92 10.25 11.48
C VAL A 278 -21.16 8.77 11.68
N GLU A 279 -22.43 8.38 11.73
CA GLU A 279 -22.83 7.00 11.85
C GLU A 279 -23.46 6.50 10.57
N PHE A 280 -23.14 5.25 10.23
CA PHE A 280 -23.68 4.56 9.06
C PHE A 280 -24.30 3.23 9.46
N ASP A 281 -25.36 2.89 8.77
CA ASP A 281 -25.99 1.57 8.84
C ASP A 281 -25.35 0.66 7.78
N PRO A 282 -24.62 -0.41 8.17
CA PRO A 282 -23.95 -1.30 7.22
C PRO A 282 -24.89 -1.87 6.14
N CYS A 283 -26.14 -2.17 6.49
CA CYS A 283 -27.13 -2.74 5.58
C CYS A 283 -27.64 -1.73 4.56
N GLN A 284 -27.58 -0.42 4.87
CA GLN A 284 -27.93 0.62 3.91
C GLN A 284 -26.76 0.97 3.00
N VAL A 285 -25.53 0.96 3.55
CA VAL A 285 -24.31 1.17 2.75
C VAL A 285 -24.13 0.03 1.75
N PHE A 286 -24.40 -1.21 2.19
CA PHE A 286 -24.31 -2.42 1.37
C PHE A 286 -25.63 -3.21 1.45
N PRO A 287 -26.63 -2.89 0.61
CA PRO A 287 -27.91 -3.60 0.61
C PRO A 287 -27.74 -5.11 0.41
N GLY A 288 -28.34 -5.93 1.27
CA GLY A 288 -28.25 -7.39 1.20
C GLY A 288 -26.99 -7.98 1.84
N ILE A 289 -26.12 -7.17 2.46
CA ILE A 289 -24.90 -7.66 3.12
C ILE A 289 -25.19 -8.60 4.28
N GLU A 290 -26.37 -8.50 4.89
CA GLU A 290 -26.87 -9.42 5.89
C GLU A 290 -26.90 -10.87 5.38
N THR A 291 -27.13 -11.09 4.08
CA THR A 291 -27.07 -12.44 3.50
C THR A 291 -25.65 -12.97 3.43
N VAL A 292 -24.67 -12.10 3.22
CA VAL A 292 -23.24 -12.44 3.19
C VAL A 292 -22.76 -12.78 4.59
N ILE A 293 -23.16 -11.97 5.57
CA ILE A 293 -22.87 -12.19 6.99
C ILE A 293 -23.53 -13.50 7.45
N LEU A 294 -24.82 -13.69 7.19
CA LEU A 294 -25.53 -14.92 7.58
C LEU A 294 -24.97 -16.18 6.91
N VAL A 295 -24.58 -16.13 5.64
CA VAL A 295 -23.94 -17.27 4.96
C VAL A 295 -22.56 -17.52 5.55
N SER A 296 -21.79 -16.47 5.83
CA SER A 296 -20.50 -16.61 6.50
C SER A 296 -20.65 -17.23 7.90
N GLU A 297 -21.72 -16.88 8.63
CA GLU A 297 -21.99 -17.35 9.99
C GLU A 297 -22.77 -18.67 10.07
N GLY A 298 -23.40 -19.10 8.98
CA GLY A 298 -24.42 -20.15 8.99
C GLY A 298 -24.10 -21.40 8.19
N ASN A 299 -23.30 -21.34 7.12
CA ASN A 299 -22.82 -22.52 6.37
C ASN A 299 -21.85 -22.06 5.27
N HIS A 300 -20.65 -22.65 5.23
CA HIS A 300 -19.58 -22.50 4.23
C HIS A 300 -18.41 -21.57 4.56
N LEU A 301 -17.62 -21.92 5.58
CA LEU A 301 -16.15 -21.94 5.51
C LEU A 301 -15.65 -23.01 6.48
N LEU A 302 -15.54 -24.26 6.02
CA LEU A 302 -14.81 -25.32 6.72
C LEU A 302 -13.33 -24.91 6.79
N ASN A 303 -12.98 -24.04 7.73
CA ASN A 303 -11.81 -24.14 8.61
C ASN A 303 -11.54 -22.81 9.33
N ARG A 304 -11.54 -22.92 10.67
CA ARG A 304 -11.02 -21.98 11.68
C ARG A 304 -11.83 -20.71 11.95
N TRP A 305 -12.68 -20.80 12.96
CA TRP A 305 -13.26 -19.65 13.63
C TRP A 305 -12.51 -19.32 14.92
N GLY A 306 -12.28 -18.01 15.15
CA GLY A 306 -11.94 -17.47 16.46
C GLY A 306 -13.18 -17.38 17.34
N GLU A 307 -13.00 -17.35 18.65
CA GLU A 307 -14.07 -17.31 19.66
C GLU A 307 -15.01 -16.07 19.55
N LEU A 308 -14.60 -15.04 18.81
CA LEU A 308 -15.32 -13.76 18.66
C LEU A 308 -16.52 -13.86 17.69
N ASP A 309 -16.38 -14.59 16.59
CA ASP A 309 -17.45 -14.73 15.59
C ASP A 309 -18.61 -15.53 16.17
N ARG A 310 -18.31 -16.53 17.00
CA ARG A 310 -19.30 -17.26 17.81
C ARG A 310 -20.04 -16.39 18.82
N LYS A 311 -19.40 -15.32 19.34
CA LYS A 311 -20.00 -14.39 20.31
C LYS A 311 -20.85 -13.31 19.63
N ARG A 312 -20.50 -12.91 18.41
CA ARG A 312 -21.28 -11.95 17.60
C ARG A 312 -22.37 -12.61 16.77
N GLY A 313 -22.25 -13.89 16.42
CA GLY A 313 -23.28 -14.64 15.71
C GLY A 313 -24.60 -14.58 16.47
N GLY A 314 -25.59 -13.90 15.86
CA GLY A 314 -26.91 -13.65 16.45
C GLY A 314 -27.10 -12.28 17.12
N GLN A 315 -26.10 -11.41 17.19
CA GLN A 315 -26.27 -10.01 17.61
C GLN A 315 -26.84 -9.18 16.44
N PRO A 316 -27.70 -8.18 16.70
CA PRO A 316 -28.18 -7.27 15.66
C PRO A 316 -27.02 -6.48 15.04
N ILE A 317 -27.04 -6.30 13.72
CA ILE A 317 -26.16 -5.34 13.04
C ILE A 317 -26.54 -3.93 13.52
N THR A 318 -25.57 -3.21 14.09
CA THR A 318 -25.77 -1.85 14.61
C THR A 318 -25.11 -0.82 13.71
N ASN A 319 -25.56 0.43 13.84
CA ASN A 319 -24.85 1.55 13.23
C ASN A 319 -23.42 1.64 13.73
N VAL A 320 -22.52 2.07 12.85
CA VAL A 320 -21.09 2.18 13.14
C VAL A 320 -20.63 3.61 12.92
N LYS A 321 -19.85 4.10 13.88
CA LYS A 321 -19.42 5.49 13.98
C LYS A 321 -18.01 5.66 13.43
N PHE A 322 -17.83 6.66 12.56
CA PHE A 322 -16.55 7.03 11.97
C PHE A 322 -16.32 8.53 12.04
N ASP A 323 -15.06 8.94 12.15
CA ASP A 323 -14.68 10.33 11.98
C ASP A 323 -14.31 10.55 10.50
N MET A 324 -15.04 11.44 9.84
CA MET A 324 -14.83 11.76 8.42
C MET A 324 -14.39 13.20 8.25
N LEU A 325 -13.58 13.48 7.22
CA LEU A 325 -13.10 14.84 6.93
C LEU A 325 -14.27 15.74 6.52
N ASN A 326 -14.33 16.94 7.13
CA ASN A 326 -15.36 17.92 6.82
C ASN A 326 -15.36 18.26 5.32
N ALA A 327 -14.19 18.42 4.72
CA ALA A 327 -14.05 18.71 3.29
C ALA A 327 -14.71 17.66 2.37
N ILE A 328 -14.79 16.40 2.80
CA ILE A 328 -15.49 15.33 2.08
C ILE A 328 -16.97 15.37 2.40
N ILE A 329 -17.33 15.53 3.68
CA ILE A 329 -18.72 15.58 4.11
C ILE A 329 -19.49 16.73 3.45
N HIS A 330 -18.90 17.92 3.34
CA HIS A 330 -19.51 19.09 2.69
C HIS A 330 -19.77 18.89 1.17
N GLN A 331 -19.22 17.85 0.54
CA GLN A 331 -19.60 17.48 -0.84
C GLN A 331 -20.95 16.77 -0.90
N GLY A 332 -21.36 16.11 0.20
CA GLY A 332 -22.60 15.31 0.26
C GLY A 332 -23.70 15.88 1.16
N LEU A 333 -23.34 16.70 2.14
CA LEU A 333 -24.24 17.30 3.14
C LEU A 333 -24.10 18.82 3.13
N SER A 334 -25.23 19.52 3.25
CA SER A 334 -25.26 20.98 3.37
C SER A 334 -24.84 21.44 4.77
N ASP A 335 -24.36 22.69 4.87
CA ASP A 335 -24.02 23.31 6.16
C ASP A 335 -25.21 23.32 7.12
N SER A 336 -26.44 23.51 6.61
CA SER A 336 -27.65 23.43 7.43
C SER A 336 -27.87 22.06 8.05
N GLU A 337 -27.62 20.98 7.32
CA GLU A 337 -27.80 19.61 7.84
C GLU A 337 -26.75 19.27 8.91
N LEU A 338 -25.53 19.79 8.75
CA LEU A 338 -24.48 19.65 9.74
C LEU A 338 -24.80 20.45 11.02
N ILE A 339 -25.23 21.71 10.88
CA ILE A 339 -25.57 22.59 12.01
C ILE A 339 -26.78 22.05 12.80
N VAL A 340 -27.80 21.50 12.13
CA VAL A 340 -28.96 20.91 12.83
C VAL A 340 -28.55 19.62 13.56
N GLY A 341 -27.64 18.82 12.98
CA GLY A 341 -27.08 17.64 13.65
C GLY A 341 -26.24 17.99 14.87
N GLU A 342 -25.51 19.11 14.81
CA GLU A 342 -24.70 19.65 15.90
C GLU A 342 -25.51 20.16 17.11
N LYS A 343 -26.69 20.74 16.86
CA LYS A 343 -27.53 21.36 17.91
C LYS A 343 -28.48 20.38 18.60
N SER A 344 -28.60 19.14 18.11
CA SER A 344 -29.45 18.11 18.71
C SER A 344 -28.65 17.23 19.67
N PRO A 345 -28.94 17.20 20.99
CA PRO A 345 -28.25 16.31 21.94
C PRO A 345 -28.48 14.81 21.66
N SER A 346 -29.40 14.47 20.74
CA SER A 346 -29.69 13.12 20.25
C SER A 346 -29.30 12.89 18.78
N GLY A 347 -28.60 13.85 18.14
CA GLY A 347 -28.20 13.82 16.73
C GLY A 347 -29.35 13.95 15.73
N LEU A 348 -29.03 14.11 14.44
CA LEU A 348 -30.01 14.06 13.34
C LEU A 348 -30.21 12.60 12.94
N ARG A 349 -31.34 11.96 13.29
CA ARG A 349 -31.64 10.58 12.84
C ARG A 349 -32.15 10.60 11.40
N LEU A 350 -31.28 10.25 10.46
CA LEU A 350 -31.59 10.23 9.03
C LEU A 350 -31.92 8.83 8.48
N ALA A 351 -31.81 7.75 9.27
CA ALA A 351 -32.20 6.42 8.80
C ALA A 351 -32.73 5.46 9.90
N LYS A 352 -33.56 4.50 9.46
CA LYS A 352 -34.27 3.51 10.29
C LYS A 352 -33.32 2.41 10.78
N ILE A 353 -33.44 2.03 12.05
CA ILE A 353 -32.82 0.84 12.64
C ILE A 353 -33.37 -0.40 11.92
N HIS A 354 -32.51 -1.23 11.33
CA HIS A 354 -32.95 -2.50 10.75
C HIS A 354 -33.44 -3.46 11.86
N PRO A 355 -34.57 -4.16 11.65
CA PRO A 355 -35.05 -5.13 12.63
C PRO A 355 -34.04 -6.26 12.80
N VAL A 356 -33.88 -6.66 14.06
CA VAL A 356 -33.20 -7.87 14.54
C VAL A 356 -33.48 -9.03 13.60
N HIS A 357 -32.45 -9.83 13.28
CA HIS A 357 -32.60 -11.09 12.55
C HIS A 357 -33.78 -11.89 13.13
N PRO A 358 -34.64 -12.51 12.30
CA PRO A 358 -35.68 -13.38 12.83
C PRO A 358 -35.04 -14.48 13.69
N PRO A 359 -35.72 -14.91 14.77
CA PRO A 359 -35.17 -15.82 15.80
C PRO A 359 -34.82 -17.23 15.28
N THR A 360 -34.88 -17.46 13.97
CA THR A 360 -34.58 -18.73 13.31
C THR A 360 -33.09 -19.13 13.47
N VAL A 361 -32.17 -18.17 13.58
CA VAL A 361 -30.74 -18.47 13.87
C VAL A 361 -30.57 -19.02 15.28
N SER A 362 -31.29 -18.49 16.27
CA SER A 362 -31.31 -19.05 17.63
C SER A 362 -31.93 -20.45 17.68
N GLN A 363 -32.90 -20.76 16.81
CA GLN A 363 -33.47 -22.12 16.71
C GLN A 363 -32.46 -23.12 16.13
N ILE A 364 -31.70 -22.74 15.09
CA ILE A 364 -30.64 -23.59 14.53
C ILE A 364 -29.50 -23.78 15.55
N GLN A 365 -29.14 -22.72 16.28
CA GLN A 365 -28.11 -22.77 17.33
C GLN A 365 -28.56 -23.63 18.53
N GLN A 366 -29.84 -23.62 18.89
CA GLN A 366 -30.41 -24.53 19.90
C GLN A 366 -30.54 -25.97 19.41
N MET A 367 -30.87 -26.21 18.13
CA MET A 367 -30.91 -27.56 17.56
C MET A 367 -29.52 -28.21 17.49
N ILE A 368 -28.47 -27.43 17.19
CA ILE A 368 -27.08 -27.92 17.15
C ILE A 368 -26.54 -28.20 18.56
N LEU A 369 -26.90 -27.39 19.55
CA LEU A 369 -26.54 -27.62 20.96
C LEU A 369 -27.36 -28.74 21.61
N GLY A 370 -28.56 -29.05 21.06
CA GLY A 370 -29.48 -30.08 21.55
C GLY A 370 -29.21 -31.50 21.08
N GLY A 371 -28.21 -31.73 20.22
CA GLY A 371 -27.71 -33.07 19.89
C GLY A 371 -28.59 -33.92 18.97
N ASP A 372 -29.53 -33.35 18.22
CA ASP A 372 -30.41 -34.13 17.33
C ASP A 372 -29.90 -34.14 15.87
N ILE A 373 -29.01 -35.10 15.57
CA ILE A 373 -28.32 -35.25 14.27
C ILE A 373 -29.23 -35.85 13.17
N SER A 374 -30.49 -36.17 13.50
CA SER A 374 -31.39 -36.92 12.61
C SER A 374 -31.97 -36.12 11.44
N ILE A 375 -31.98 -34.78 11.50
CA ILE A 375 -32.63 -33.92 10.49
C ILE A 375 -31.65 -33.45 9.39
N VAL A 376 -30.34 -33.48 9.62
CA VAL A 376 -29.33 -33.01 8.63
C VAL A 376 -29.20 -33.95 7.42
N LYS A 377 -29.65 -35.21 7.53
CA LYS A 377 -29.61 -36.18 6.42
C LYS A 377 -30.77 -36.07 5.43
N SER A 378 -31.88 -35.43 5.76
CA SER A 378 -33.05 -35.35 4.86
C SER A 378 -32.98 -34.20 3.85
N LEU A 379 -32.06 -33.25 4.03
CA LEU A 379 -31.91 -32.08 3.15
C LEU A 379 -30.81 -32.23 2.09
N SER A 380 -30.04 -33.33 2.09
CA SER A 380 -28.97 -33.58 1.11
C SER A 380 -29.37 -34.44 -0.10
N THR A 381 -30.65 -34.82 -0.22
CA THR A 381 -31.13 -35.71 -1.31
C THR A 381 -32.01 -35.03 -2.36
N ALA A 382 -32.09 -33.69 -2.38
CA ALA A 382 -32.80 -32.97 -3.43
C ALA A 382 -31.86 -32.00 -4.18
N GLY A 383 -31.28 -32.48 -5.27
CA GLY A 383 -30.88 -31.63 -6.40
C GLY A 383 -29.38 -31.37 -6.58
N ILE A 384 -28.77 -32.14 -7.47
CA ILE A 384 -28.22 -31.74 -8.78
C ILE A 384 -27.08 -32.70 -9.12
N GLY A 385 -27.21 -33.33 -10.28
CA GLY A 385 -26.38 -34.43 -10.72
C GLY A 385 -24.99 -34.05 -11.19
N GLY A 386 -24.11 -35.05 -11.10
CA GLY A 386 -23.09 -35.40 -12.08
C GLY A 386 -21.96 -34.41 -12.28
N PHE A 387 -20.84 -34.64 -11.58
CA PHE A 387 -19.52 -34.66 -12.22
C PHE A 387 -18.61 -35.66 -11.50
N VAL A 388 -17.83 -36.37 -12.29
CA VAL A 388 -17.04 -37.56 -11.95
C VAL A 388 -15.70 -37.15 -11.34
N ASP A 389 -15.36 -37.72 -10.19
CA ASP A 389 -14.02 -37.68 -9.58
C ASP A 389 -13.21 -38.89 -10.08
N PRO A 390 -12.00 -38.73 -10.66
CA PRO A 390 -11.08 -39.83 -10.87
C PRO A 390 -9.95 -39.76 -9.84
N LEU A 391 -9.98 -40.65 -8.85
CA LEU A 391 -8.83 -41.42 -8.38
C LEU A 391 -9.25 -42.36 -7.24
N GLN A 392 -9.41 -43.63 -7.59
CA GLN A 392 -9.25 -44.78 -6.68
C GLN A 392 -7.85 -44.67 -6.03
N SER A 393 -7.60 -45.11 -4.80
CA SER A 393 -7.52 -46.52 -4.41
C SER A 393 -6.78 -46.62 -3.06
N PHE A 394 -7.01 -47.74 -2.36
CA PHE A 394 -6.38 -48.21 -1.11
C PHE A 394 -6.89 -47.50 0.16
N GLY A 395 -7.56 -48.13 1.13
CA GLY A 395 -7.69 -49.54 1.51
C GLY A 395 -7.59 -49.60 3.04
N ALA A 396 -8.69 -49.94 3.73
CA ALA A 396 -8.72 -50.25 5.18
C ALA A 396 -7.89 -51.54 5.45
N ALA A 397 -7.35 -51.89 6.63
CA ALA A 397 -7.75 -51.75 8.05
C ALA A 397 -6.53 -52.26 8.93
N PRO A 398 -6.65 -52.74 10.19
CA PRO A 398 -7.10 -52.10 11.45
C PRO A 398 -6.15 -52.34 12.68
N GLU A 399 -6.49 -51.67 13.80
CA GLU A 399 -6.42 -52.09 15.22
C GLU A 399 -5.11 -52.39 16.01
N GLY A 400 -5.05 -51.72 17.18
CA GLY A 400 -4.48 -52.21 18.46
C GLY A 400 -3.03 -51.80 18.74
N SER A 401 -2.57 -51.49 19.95
CA SER A 401 -3.18 -51.19 21.25
C SER A 401 -2.04 -50.66 22.16
N ILE A 402 -2.39 -49.90 23.21
CA ILE A 402 -1.65 -49.68 24.47
C ILE A 402 -0.44 -48.71 24.47
N GLY A 403 -0.59 -47.64 25.27
CA GLY A 403 0.38 -47.31 26.33
C GLY A 403 1.11 -45.97 26.28
N GLY A 404 0.95 -45.15 27.32
CA GLY A 404 2.07 -44.43 27.96
C GLY A 404 2.37 -42.99 27.55
N VAL A 405 1.89 -42.06 28.38
CA VAL A 405 2.35 -40.68 28.64
C VAL A 405 3.81 -40.68 29.18
N PRO A 406 4.59 -39.56 29.30
CA PRO A 406 4.76 -38.30 28.55
C PRO A 406 6.24 -38.01 28.13
N LEU A 407 6.43 -36.82 27.51
CA LEU A 407 7.63 -35.98 27.50
C LEU A 407 8.61 -36.21 28.65
N ASP A 408 9.92 -36.25 28.35
CA ASP A 408 10.83 -35.22 28.85
C ASP A 408 12.24 -35.23 28.22
N LEU A 409 12.85 -34.04 28.29
CA LEU A 409 14.30 -33.75 28.32
C LEU A 409 15.12 -33.63 27.02
N LEU A 410 15.30 -32.35 26.65
CA LEU A 410 16.60 -31.73 26.39
C LEU A 410 17.78 -32.44 27.09
N ASN A 411 18.83 -32.80 26.34
CA ASN A 411 20.12 -32.06 26.37
C ASN A 411 21.21 -32.72 25.53
N HIS A 412 22.11 -31.86 25.03
CA HIS A 412 23.52 -32.11 24.71
C HIS A 412 23.82 -33.05 23.52
N HIS A 413 24.89 -32.90 22.74
CA HIS A 413 26.04 -32.01 22.67
C HIS A 413 26.72 -32.31 21.33
N GLN A 414 27.47 -31.34 20.77
CA GLN A 414 28.69 -31.56 19.96
C GLN A 414 28.49 -32.30 18.61
N GLN A 415 29.30 -32.18 17.58
CA GLN A 415 30.54 -31.47 17.28
C GLN A 415 30.68 -31.49 15.75
N ASP A 416 31.42 -30.51 15.24
CA ASP A 416 32.39 -30.59 14.14
C ASP A 416 32.19 -31.64 13.05
N LEU A 417 32.15 -31.15 11.81
CA LEU A 417 32.83 -31.81 10.68
C LEU A 417 33.13 -30.76 9.60
N GLU A 418 34.34 -30.21 9.68
CA GLU A 418 35.09 -29.83 8.49
C GLU A 418 35.27 -31.06 7.61
N PHE A 419 34.99 -30.95 6.32
CA PHE A 419 35.81 -31.59 5.29
C PHE A 419 35.70 -30.79 4.00
N GLY A 420 36.86 -30.36 3.52
CA GLY A 420 37.00 -29.56 2.31
C GLY A 420 37.13 -30.37 1.03
N ARG A 421 37.32 -29.58 -0.04
CA ARG A 421 37.88 -29.88 -1.36
C ARG A 421 37.04 -30.76 -2.29
N SER A 422 36.49 -30.10 -3.31
CA SER A 422 36.90 -30.23 -4.71
C SER A 422 36.53 -28.95 -5.45
#